data_AF-A0A9Y2JVY4-F1
#
_entry.id   AF-A0A9Y2JVY4-F1
#
_cell.length_a   1.000
_cell.length_b   1.000
_cell.length_c   1.000
_cell.angle_alpha   90.00
_cell.angle_beta   90.00
_cell.angle_gamma   90.00
#
_symmetry.space_group_name_H-M   'P 1'
#
loop_
_entity.id
_entity.type
_entity.pdbx_description
1 polymer ?
#
loop_
_entity_poly.entity_id
_entity_poly.type
_entity_poly.pdbx_seq_one_letter_code
_entity_poly.pdbx_strand_id
1 'polypeptide(L)'
;MSTEAERAMSLRWLASRGQPVAAPTPFLDALLATRNVAIRSVLPWLLLFAVLALVGSIGYRSLFGSGATVSTPAYFACFAIQLTMWLSARSRQRALAKETRPWPGATHERPGGWFLASAALAYGGGAALALVLFFATPARTYALSWLGLLVLSALCSGCVLAGFLRAPVLAVDEPSLAVYRALLAENIHAAAPALAAVPPILDVALGNRLPAAYAPWLVAYAALAVVTELVAYVRSRRPLPPGHYGDPLPAQTDVDWAPPEPR
;
A
#
# COMPACT_ATOMS: atom_id res chain seq x y z
N MET A 1 20.29 8.69 -13.98
CA MET A 1 20.26 7.62 -15.01
C MET A 1 19.67 6.38 -14.38
N SER A 2 18.65 5.80 -15.00
CA SER A 2 18.06 4.52 -14.61
C SER A 2 19.04 3.38 -14.90
N THR A 3 19.00 2.34 -14.07
CA THR A 3 19.72 1.09 -14.36
C THR A 3 19.02 0.30 -15.47
N GLU A 4 19.72 -0.60 -16.18
CA GLU A 4 19.10 -1.45 -17.20
C GLU A 4 17.93 -2.28 -16.66
N ALA A 5 18.04 -2.76 -15.42
CA ALA A 5 16.97 -3.47 -14.73
C ALA A 5 15.74 -2.58 -14.48
N GLU A 6 15.95 -1.33 -14.06
CA GLU A 6 14.86 -0.36 -13.88
C GLU A 6 14.17 -0.07 -15.21
N ARG A 7 14.93 0.14 -16.28
CA ARG A 7 14.40 0.36 -17.63
C ARG A 7 13.57 -0.83 -18.11
N ALA A 8 14.05 -2.06 -17.93
CA ALA A 8 13.30 -3.27 -18.29
C ALA A 8 12.00 -3.43 -17.49
N MET A 9 11.96 -2.94 -16.23
CA MET A 9 10.74 -2.92 -15.43
C MET A 9 9.76 -1.82 -15.86
N SER A 10 10.27 -0.64 -16.26
CA SER A 10 9.49 0.45 -16.83
C SER A 10 8.79 0.00 -18.11
N LEU A 11 9.54 -0.63 -19.03
CA LEU A 11 9.03 -1.18 -20.29
C LEU A 11 7.93 -2.22 -20.07
N ARG A 12 8.17 -3.17 -19.15
CA ARG A 12 7.17 -4.19 -18.79
C ARG A 12 5.90 -3.59 -18.20
N TRP A 13 6.05 -2.55 -17.37
CA TRP A 13 4.89 -1.87 -16.79
C TRP A 13 4.08 -1.16 -17.89
N LEU A 14 4.72 -0.44 -18.81
CA LEU A 14 4.03 0.21 -19.93
C LEU A 14 3.34 -0.80 -20.85
N ALA A 15 4.00 -1.91 -21.17
CA ALA A 15 3.41 -3.02 -21.94
C ALA A 15 2.18 -3.60 -21.22
N SER A 16 2.26 -3.86 -19.92
CA SER A 16 1.13 -4.36 -19.11
C SER A 16 -0.08 -3.41 -19.07
N ARG A 17 0.13 -2.14 -19.45
CA ARG A 17 -0.88 -1.08 -19.54
C ARG A 17 -1.31 -0.78 -20.99
N GLY A 18 -0.90 -1.61 -21.95
CA GLY A 18 -1.29 -1.52 -23.36
C GLY A 18 -0.46 -0.54 -24.19
N GLN A 19 0.70 -0.10 -23.71
CA GLN A 19 1.56 0.88 -24.39
C GLN A 19 2.99 0.35 -24.56
N PRO A 20 3.21 -0.67 -25.39
CA PRO A 20 4.55 -1.22 -25.60
C PRO A 20 5.41 -0.22 -26.40
N VAL A 21 6.60 0.09 -25.89
CA VAL A 21 7.57 1.04 -26.49
C VAL A 21 8.97 0.43 -26.47
N ALA A 22 9.84 0.84 -27.39
CA ALA A 22 11.25 0.41 -27.41
C ALA A 22 12.09 1.16 -26.36
N ALA A 23 11.79 2.44 -26.16
CA ALA A 23 12.43 3.28 -25.17
C ALA A 23 11.40 4.28 -24.62
N PRO A 24 11.16 4.34 -23.29
CA PRO A 24 10.32 5.37 -22.72
C PRO A 24 10.99 6.74 -22.87
N THR A 25 10.20 7.81 -22.90
CA THR A 25 10.78 9.17 -22.87
C THR A 25 11.61 9.36 -21.58
N PRO A 26 12.67 10.19 -21.59
CA PRO A 26 13.57 10.32 -20.43
C PRO A 26 12.85 10.66 -19.12
N PHE A 27 11.81 11.49 -19.18
CA PHE A 27 10.99 11.83 -18.02
C PHE A 27 10.14 10.65 -17.54
N LEU A 28 9.50 9.90 -18.46
CA LEU A 28 8.72 8.71 -18.11
C LEU A 28 9.57 7.62 -17.50
N ASP A 29 10.79 7.44 -17.99
CA ASP A 29 11.74 6.49 -17.42
C ASP A 29 12.12 6.86 -15.98
N ALA A 30 12.44 8.14 -15.74
CA ALA A 30 12.73 8.66 -14.40
C ALA A 30 11.51 8.54 -13.46
N LEU A 31 10.30 8.82 -13.96
CA LEU A 31 9.05 8.68 -13.22
C LEU A 31 8.78 7.22 -12.83
N LEU A 32 8.91 6.28 -13.77
CA LEU A 32 8.71 4.85 -13.52
C LEU A 32 9.81 4.27 -12.63
N ALA A 33 11.04 4.78 -12.70
CA ALA A 33 12.11 4.40 -11.78
C ALA A 33 11.81 4.78 -10.31
N THR A 34 10.88 5.71 -10.04
CA THR A 34 10.44 5.99 -8.66
C THR A 34 9.69 4.82 -8.01
N ARG A 35 9.10 3.92 -8.80
CA ARG A 35 8.41 2.71 -8.33
C ARG A 35 9.38 1.62 -7.90
N ASN A 36 10.55 1.55 -8.52
CA ASN A 36 11.52 0.47 -8.26
C ASN A 36 12.32 0.79 -7.01
N VAL A 37 11.99 0.13 -5.92
CA VAL A 37 12.66 0.39 -4.66
C VAL A 37 13.87 -0.54 -4.51
N ALA A 38 15.07 -0.01 -4.76
CA ALA A 38 16.30 -0.75 -4.48
C ALA A 38 16.40 -1.02 -2.96
N ILE A 39 16.65 -2.27 -2.57
CA ILE A 39 16.73 -2.72 -1.16
C ILE A 39 17.63 -1.80 -0.33
N ARG A 40 18.76 -1.35 -0.90
CA ARG A 40 19.72 -0.45 -0.25
C ARG A 40 19.12 0.91 0.14
N SER A 41 18.18 1.43 -0.65
CA SER A 41 17.48 2.69 -0.36
C SER A 41 16.37 2.54 0.68
N VAL A 42 15.92 1.31 0.94
CA VAL A 42 14.89 0.99 1.94
C VAL A 42 15.47 0.74 3.31
N LEU A 43 16.67 0.14 3.36
CA LEU A 43 17.31 -0.32 4.59
C LEU A 43 17.31 0.69 5.74
N PRO A 44 17.69 1.98 5.57
CA PRO A 44 17.68 2.92 6.69
C PRO A 44 16.27 3.16 7.24
N TRP A 45 15.26 3.23 6.37
CA TRP A 45 13.86 3.40 6.76
C TRP A 45 13.31 2.14 7.44
N LEU A 46 13.66 0.97 6.90
CA LEU A 46 13.28 -0.31 7.48
C LEU A 46 13.84 -0.45 8.90
N LEU A 47 15.13 -0.14 9.11
CA LEU A 47 15.75 -0.20 10.44
C LEU A 47 15.09 0.78 11.41
N LEU A 48 14.86 2.03 10.98
CA LEU A 48 14.18 3.04 11.80
C LEU A 48 12.80 2.56 12.23
N PHE A 49 11.96 2.15 11.28
CA PHE A 49 10.60 1.74 11.58
C PHE A 49 10.52 0.38 12.28
N ALA A 50 11.48 -0.52 12.08
CA ALA A 50 11.59 -1.76 12.84
C ALA A 50 11.89 -1.51 14.32
N VAL A 51 12.81 -0.57 14.62
CA VAL A 51 13.08 -0.16 16.00
C VAL A 51 11.86 0.51 16.62
N LEU A 52 11.20 1.43 15.91
CA LEU A 52 9.97 2.06 16.39
C LEU A 52 8.84 1.05 16.60
N ALA A 53 8.70 0.06 15.72
CA ALA A 53 7.75 -1.02 15.85
C ALA A 53 8.03 -1.90 17.07
N LEU A 54 9.30 -2.22 17.33
CA LEU A 54 9.69 -2.99 18.51
C LEU A 54 9.39 -2.21 19.80
N VAL A 55 9.85 -0.97 19.90
CA VAL A 55 9.62 -0.10 21.07
C VAL A 55 8.13 0.13 21.28
N GLY A 56 7.40 0.44 20.21
CA GLY A 56 5.95 0.62 20.23
C GLY A 56 5.23 -0.63 20.70
N SER A 57 5.60 -1.81 20.19
CA SER A 57 5.03 -3.09 20.61
C SER A 57 5.30 -3.40 22.09
N ILE A 58 6.49 -3.09 22.60
CA ILE A 58 6.83 -3.26 24.02
C ILE A 58 6.00 -2.31 24.87
N GLY A 59 5.99 -1.01 24.55
CA GLY A 59 5.22 -0.01 25.26
C GLY A 59 3.71 -0.30 25.26
N TYR A 60 3.18 -0.76 24.13
CA TYR A 60 1.77 -1.14 24.01
C TYR A 60 1.41 -2.33 24.89
N ARG A 61 2.27 -3.37 24.91
CA ARG A 61 2.09 -4.52 25.82
C ARG A 61 2.22 -4.13 27.29
N SER A 62 3.10 -3.19 27.64
CA SER A 62 3.21 -2.67 29.01
C SER A 62 1.95 -1.92 29.44
N LEU A 63 1.30 -1.20 28.53
CA LEU A 63 0.06 -0.44 28.78
C LEU A 63 -1.16 -1.34 29.02
N PHE A 64 -1.32 -2.40 28.21
CA PHE A 64 -2.49 -3.28 28.26
C PHE A 64 -2.25 -4.61 29.00
N GLY A 65 -1.01 -4.85 29.42
CA GLY A 65 -0.59 -6.01 30.21
C GLY A 65 -0.87 -7.35 29.51
N SER A 66 -1.16 -8.37 30.33
CA SER A 66 -1.50 -9.71 29.85
C SER A 66 -2.85 -9.79 29.12
N GLY A 67 -3.68 -8.74 29.19
CA GLY A 67 -4.96 -8.66 28.50
C GLY A 67 -4.88 -8.16 27.06
N ALA A 68 -3.70 -7.72 26.60
CA ALA A 68 -3.51 -7.18 25.26
C ALA A 68 -3.74 -8.23 24.15
N THR A 69 -4.12 -7.74 22.98
CA THR A 69 -4.18 -8.51 21.73
C THR A 69 -2.84 -9.19 21.41
N VAL A 70 -2.87 -10.49 21.11
CA VAL A 70 -1.66 -11.30 20.85
C VAL A 70 -0.96 -10.82 19.59
N SER A 71 -1.73 -10.41 18.59
CA SER A 71 -1.32 -9.88 17.28
C SER A 71 -0.68 -8.48 17.32
N THR A 72 -0.48 -7.89 18.52
CA THR A 72 0.21 -6.59 18.67
C THR A 72 1.52 -6.49 17.87
N PRO A 73 2.48 -7.45 17.94
CA PRO A 73 3.72 -7.35 17.19
C PRO A 73 3.49 -7.35 15.67
N ALA A 74 2.49 -8.08 15.19
CA ALA A 74 2.15 -8.13 13.78
C ALA A 74 1.59 -6.79 13.28
N TYR A 75 0.74 -6.11 14.07
CA TYR A 75 0.29 -4.75 13.75
C TYR A 75 1.47 -3.78 13.61
N PHE A 76 2.40 -3.78 14.57
CA PHE A 76 3.57 -2.91 14.52
C PHE A 76 4.50 -3.26 13.34
N ALA A 77 4.66 -4.54 12.99
CA ALA A 77 5.37 -4.94 11.79
C ALA A 77 4.68 -4.42 10.51
N CYS A 78 3.35 -4.52 10.43
CA CYS A 78 2.58 -3.95 9.32
C CYS A 78 2.75 -2.43 9.22
N PHE A 79 2.74 -1.69 10.34
CA PHE A 79 3.00 -0.24 10.33
C PHE A 79 4.41 0.07 9.82
N ALA A 80 5.41 -0.70 10.26
CA ALA A 80 6.77 -0.50 9.80
C ALA A 80 6.91 -0.72 8.30
N ILE A 81 6.35 -1.80 7.77
CA ILE A 81 6.37 -2.11 6.33
C ILE A 81 5.68 -0.99 5.55
N GLN A 82 4.47 -0.60 5.96
CA GLN A 82 3.68 0.44 5.32
C GLN A 82 4.40 1.79 5.27
N LEU A 83 4.93 2.25 6.41
CA LEU A 83 5.63 3.53 6.51
C LEU A 83 6.95 3.51 5.74
N THR A 84 7.66 2.38 5.76
CA THR A 84 8.91 2.19 5.02
C THR A 84 8.68 2.30 3.52
N MET A 85 7.68 1.57 2.98
CA MET A 85 7.33 1.61 1.57
C MET A 85 6.88 3.01 1.15
N TRP A 86 6.01 3.65 1.94
CA TRP A 86 5.54 5.01 1.69
C TRP A 86 6.69 6.02 1.65
N LEU A 87 7.54 6.04 2.67
CA LEU A 87 8.58 7.06 2.79
C LEU A 87 9.65 6.89 1.71
N SER A 88 9.98 5.64 1.36
CA SER A 88 10.90 5.34 0.27
C SER A 88 10.35 5.76 -1.10
N ALA A 89 9.05 5.55 -1.36
CA ALA A 89 8.42 6.04 -2.59
C ALA A 89 8.41 7.58 -2.63
N ARG A 90 8.05 8.23 -1.50
CA ARG A 90 7.99 9.69 -1.40
C ARG A 90 9.35 10.35 -1.51
N SER A 91 10.42 9.76 -0.99
CA SER A 91 11.76 10.34 -1.10
C SER A 91 12.23 10.39 -2.55
N ARG A 92 11.96 9.34 -3.35
CA ARG A 92 12.27 9.31 -4.79
C ARG A 92 11.43 10.32 -5.58
N GLN A 93 10.13 10.37 -5.33
CA GLN A 93 9.26 11.37 -5.94
C GLN A 93 9.72 12.80 -5.64
N ARG A 94 10.14 13.08 -4.40
CA ARG A 94 10.69 14.40 -4.01
C ARG A 94 12.03 14.69 -4.68
N ALA A 95 12.89 13.69 -4.89
CA ALA A 95 14.14 13.86 -5.63
C ALA A 95 13.85 14.22 -7.10
N LEU A 96 12.96 13.47 -7.76
CA LEU A 96 12.51 13.76 -9.12
C LEU A 96 11.89 15.16 -9.21
N ALA A 97 11.01 15.53 -8.28
CA ALA A 97 10.38 16.85 -8.22
C ALA A 97 11.37 18.02 -8.09
N LYS A 98 12.57 17.80 -7.53
CA LYS A 98 13.61 18.83 -7.44
C LYS A 98 14.35 19.01 -8.77
N GLU A 99 14.50 17.94 -9.53
CA GLU A 99 15.20 17.93 -10.82
C GLU A 99 14.28 18.39 -11.96
N THR A 100 12.99 18.08 -11.85
CA THR A 100 12.00 18.37 -12.89
C THR A 100 11.09 19.50 -12.42
N ARG A 101 10.86 20.53 -13.24
CA ARG A 101 9.87 21.58 -12.94
C ARG A 101 8.47 20.96 -13.03
N PRO A 102 7.83 20.58 -11.90
CA PRO A 102 6.58 19.85 -11.95
C PRO A 102 5.46 20.75 -12.44
N TRP A 103 4.47 20.17 -13.11
CA TRP A 103 3.28 20.91 -13.54
C TRP A 103 2.59 21.57 -12.33
N PRO A 104 2.31 22.89 -12.36
CA PRO A 104 1.58 23.55 -11.29
C PRO A 104 0.12 23.10 -11.31
N GLY A 105 -0.26 22.23 -10.39
CA GLY A 105 -1.65 21.80 -10.22
C GLY A 105 -1.77 20.63 -9.26
N ALA A 106 -2.86 20.58 -8.50
CA ALA A 106 -3.20 19.41 -7.71
C ALA A 106 -4.05 18.46 -8.57
N THR A 107 -3.56 17.24 -8.82
CA THR A 107 -4.44 16.17 -9.31
C THR A 107 -5.42 15.82 -8.20
N HIS A 108 -6.69 16.18 -8.39
CA HIS A 108 -7.78 15.77 -7.51
C HIS A 108 -8.21 14.34 -7.87
N GLU A 109 -7.28 13.40 -7.79
CA GLU A 109 -7.62 11.99 -8.01
C GLU A 109 -8.24 11.45 -6.72
N ARG A 110 -9.52 11.10 -6.80
CA ARG A 110 -10.24 10.54 -5.66
C ARG A 110 -9.93 9.05 -5.55
N PRO A 111 -9.74 8.52 -4.33
CA PRO A 111 -9.64 7.08 -4.14
C PRO A 111 -10.86 6.38 -4.75
N GLY A 112 -10.65 5.25 -5.42
CA GLY A 112 -11.74 4.48 -6.02
C GLY A 112 -12.73 3.99 -4.96
N GLY A 113 -14.01 3.85 -5.33
CA GLY A 113 -15.05 3.39 -4.41
C GLY A 113 -14.75 2.04 -3.74
N TRP A 114 -14.10 1.13 -4.45
CA TRP A 114 -13.65 -0.17 -3.90
C TRP A 114 -12.57 -0.04 -2.83
N PHE A 115 -11.67 0.94 -2.97
CA PHE A 115 -10.66 1.23 -1.93
C PHE A 115 -11.31 1.84 -0.69
N LEU A 116 -12.29 2.74 -0.86
CA LEU A 116 -13.06 3.28 0.26
C LEU A 116 -13.87 2.19 0.95
N ALA A 117 -14.44 1.25 0.19
CA ALA A 117 -15.14 0.10 0.74
C ALA A 117 -14.20 -0.82 1.54
N SER A 118 -13.00 -1.12 1.03
CA SER A 118 -12.03 -1.94 1.78
C SER A 118 -11.58 -1.24 3.06
N ALA A 119 -11.36 0.08 3.04
CA ALA A 119 -11.06 0.86 4.23
C ALA A 119 -12.22 0.86 5.24
N ALA A 120 -13.46 1.06 4.78
CA ALA A 120 -14.64 1.02 5.63
C ALA A 120 -14.83 -0.35 6.27
N LEU A 121 -14.60 -1.43 5.51
CA LEU A 121 -14.65 -2.79 6.03
C LEU A 121 -13.56 -3.05 7.05
N ALA A 122 -12.30 -2.71 6.76
CA ALA A 122 -11.18 -2.92 7.67
C ALA A 122 -11.36 -2.14 8.98
N TYR A 123 -11.56 -0.82 8.93
CA TYR A 123 -11.63 -0.02 10.15
C TYR A 123 -13.00 -0.04 10.79
N GLY A 124 -14.07 0.15 10.00
CA GLY A 124 -15.44 0.16 10.51
C GLY A 124 -15.90 -1.23 10.93
N GLY A 125 -15.66 -2.26 10.11
CA GLY A 125 -15.97 -3.65 10.46
C GLY A 125 -15.14 -4.15 11.64
N GLY A 126 -13.84 -3.84 11.67
CA GLY A 126 -12.96 -4.16 12.80
C GLY A 126 -13.42 -3.48 14.10
N ALA A 127 -13.75 -2.18 14.04
CA ALA A 127 -14.24 -1.44 15.21
C ALA A 127 -15.58 -1.98 15.71
N ALA A 128 -16.51 -2.31 14.80
CA ALA A 128 -17.77 -2.93 15.16
C ALA A 128 -17.54 -4.28 15.88
N LEU A 129 -16.69 -5.15 15.33
CA LEU A 129 -16.35 -6.43 15.98
C LEU A 129 -15.68 -6.24 17.35
N ALA A 130 -14.77 -5.27 17.48
CA ALA A 130 -14.15 -4.94 18.75
C ALA A 130 -15.18 -4.48 19.78
N LEU A 131 -16.13 -3.61 19.40
CA LEU A 131 -17.20 -3.14 20.28
C LEU A 131 -18.14 -4.28 20.68
N VAL A 132 -18.53 -5.15 19.75
CA VAL A 132 -19.37 -6.31 20.09
C VAL A 132 -18.63 -7.22 21.07
N LEU A 133 -17.33 -7.50 20.85
CA LEU A 133 -16.52 -8.25 21.82
C LEU A 133 -16.47 -7.58 23.20
N PHE A 134 -16.32 -6.25 23.24
CA PHE A 134 -16.28 -5.48 24.48
C PHE A 134 -17.57 -5.60 25.30
N PHE A 135 -18.73 -5.54 24.63
CA PHE A 135 -20.04 -5.58 25.31
C PHE A 135 -20.54 -7.01 25.56
N ALA A 136 -20.25 -7.95 24.67
CA ALA A 136 -20.80 -9.31 24.72
C ALA A 136 -19.92 -10.33 25.47
N THR A 137 -18.67 -9.98 25.81
CA THR A 137 -17.71 -10.94 26.38
C THR A 137 -16.90 -10.33 27.53
N PRO A 138 -16.30 -11.15 28.42
CA PRO A 138 -15.40 -10.65 29.46
C PRO A 138 -14.04 -10.18 28.90
N ALA A 139 -13.75 -10.36 27.60
CA ALA A 139 -12.49 -10.01 26.96
C ALA A 139 -12.35 -8.50 26.65
N ARG A 140 -12.71 -7.64 27.63
CA ARG A 140 -12.77 -6.17 27.45
C ARG A 140 -11.41 -5.54 27.15
N THR A 141 -10.36 -5.98 27.85
CA THR A 141 -9.00 -5.46 27.62
C THR A 141 -8.49 -5.83 26.23
N TYR A 142 -8.77 -7.04 25.76
CA TYR A 142 -8.45 -7.45 24.40
C TYR A 142 -9.16 -6.54 23.39
N ALA A 143 -10.47 -6.38 23.53
CA ALA A 143 -11.27 -5.54 22.64
C ALA A 143 -10.79 -4.08 22.58
N LEU A 144 -10.49 -3.46 23.73
CA LEU A 144 -9.95 -2.10 23.79
C LEU A 144 -8.56 -1.99 23.17
N SER A 145 -7.69 -2.96 23.44
CA SER A 145 -6.34 -2.98 22.86
C SER A 145 -6.39 -3.20 21.33
N TRP A 146 -7.30 -4.03 20.84
CA TRP A 146 -7.49 -4.20 19.41
C TRP A 146 -8.04 -2.93 18.75
N LEU A 147 -9.04 -2.30 19.38
CA LEU A 147 -9.60 -1.03 18.89
C LEU A 147 -8.55 0.07 18.83
N GLY A 148 -7.67 0.16 19.83
CA GLY A 148 -6.54 1.10 19.82
C GLY A 148 -5.58 0.86 18.65
N LEU A 149 -5.26 -0.38 18.34
CA LEU A 149 -4.43 -0.74 17.18
C LEU A 149 -5.12 -0.42 15.84
N LEU A 150 -6.45 -0.62 15.74
CA LEU A 150 -7.23 -0.22 14.56
C LEU A 150 -7.20 1.29 14.34
N VAL A 151 -7.35 2.09 15.41
CA VAL A 151 -7.25 3.56 15.33
C VAL A 151 -5.85 3.98 14.88
N LEU A 152 -4.80 3.40 15.48
CA LEU A 152 -3.43 3.70 15.08
C LEU A 152 -3.15 3.31 13.63
N SER A 153 -3.67 2.17 13.19
CA SER A 153 -3.59 1.72 11.79
C SER A 153 -4.30 2.66 10.82
N ALA A 154 -5.50 3.13 11.19
CA ALA A 154 -6.27 4.10 10.40
C ALA A 154 -5.53 5.44 10.29
N LEU A 155 -4.91 5.92 11.37
CA LEU A 155 -4.08 7.12 11.35
C LEU A 155 -2.85 6.95 10.45
N CYS A 156 -2.16 5.82 10.55
CA CYS A 156 -1.01 5.49 9.71
C CYS A 156 -1.40 5.48 8.22
N SER A 157 -2.47 4.77 7.88
CA SER A 157 -2.97 4.66 6.51
C SER A 157 -3.48 6.00 5.98
N GLY A 158 -4.14 6.80 6.84
CA GLY A 158 -4.56 8.16 6.53
C GLY A 158 -3.39 9.10 6.25
N CYS A 159 -2.30 9.01 7.03
CA CYS A 159 -1.06 9.76 6.79
C CYS A 159 -0.40 9.39 5.44
N VAL A 160 -0.33 8.09 5.12
CA VAL A 160 0.17 7.59 3.83
C VAL A 160 -0.67 8.13 2.69
N LEU A 161 -1.99 7.99 2.78
CA LEU A 161 -2.94 8.44 1.76
C LEU A 161 -2.87 9.95 1.56
N ALA A 162 -2.94 10.73 2.65
CA ALA A 162 -2.81 12.19 2.59
C ALA A 162 -1.45 12.60 2.01
N GLY A 163 -0.38 11.86 2.32
CA GLY A 163 0.94 12.09 1.78
C GLY A 163 1.02 11.96 0.26
N PHE A 164 0.32 10.99 -0.32
CA PHE A 164 0.23 10.81 -1.78
C PHE A 164 -0.75 11.80 -2.43
N LEU A 165 -1.93 12.02 -1.85
CA LEU A 165 -2.93 12.94 -2.40
C LEU A 165 -2.50 14.41 -2.37
N ARG A 166 -1.62 14.79 -1.44
CA ARG A 166 -1.04 16.14 -1.35
C ARG A 166 0.30 16.25 -2.10
N ALA A 167 0.73 15.21 -2.81
CA ALA A 167 1.96 15.26 -3.58
C ALA A 167 1.83 16.21 -4.79
N PRO A 168 2.90 16.95 -5.15
CA PRO A 168 2.93 17.70 -6.40
C PRO A 168 2.84 16.75 -7.59
N VAL A 169 2.17 17.18 -8.64
CA VAL A 169 2.00 16.40 -9.88
C VAL A 169 3.32 16.34 -10.63
N LEU A 170 3.81 15.13 -10.89
CA LEU A 170 5.05 14.89 -11.64
C LEU A 170 4.70 14.57 -13.09
N ALA A 171 4.44 15.60 -13.88
CA ALA A 171 4.14 15.50 -15.30
C ALA A 171 4.73 16.69 -16.07
N VAL A 172 5.10 16.44 -17.32
CA VAL A 172 5.59 17.44 -18.29
C VAL A 172 4.71 17.54 -19.54
N ASP A 173 3.91 16.52 -19.80
CA ASP A 173 3.02 16.36 -20.96
C ASP A 173 1.81 15.47 -20.60
N GLU A 174 0.86 15.30 -21.50
CA GLU A 174 -0.33 14.47 -21.26
C GLU A 174 0.00 12.98 -21.01
N PRO A 175 0.92 12.32 -21.76
CA PRO A 175 1.33 10.94 -21.48
C PRO A 175 1.95 10.77 -20.09
N SER A 176 2.83 11.67 -19.65
CA SER A 176 3.41 11.62 -18.31
C SER A 176 2.40 11.88 -17.20
N LEU A 177 1.40 12.72 -17.45
CA LEU A 177 0.28 12.90 -16.54
C LEU A 177 -0.55 11.60 -16.42
N ALA A 178 -0.79 10.89 -17.51
CA ALA A 178 -1.50 9.62 -17.50
C ALA A 178 -0.73 8.55 -16.72
N VAL A 179 0.59 8.45 -16.92
CA VAL A 179 1.47 7.55 -16.15
C VAL A 179 1.49 7.94 -14.68
N TYR A 180 1.60 9.23 -14.35
CA TYR A 180 1.58 9.71 -12.97
C TYR A 180 0.28 9.32 -12.24
N ARG A 181 -0.88 9.50 -12.88
CA ARG A 181 -2.19 9.10 -12.32
C ARG A 181 -2.27 7.59 -12.10
N ALA A 182 -1.84 6.81 -13.08
CA ALA A 182 -1.81 5.35 -12.94
C ALA A 182 -0.89 4.89 -11.79
N LEU A 183 0.28 5.51 -11.64
CA LEU A 183 1.18 5.25 -10.50
C LEU A 183 0.60 5.75 -9.18
N LEU A 184 -0.10 6.88 -9.15
CA LEU A 184 -0.76 7.39 -7.96
C LEU A 184 -1.86 6.40 -7.50
N ALA A 185 -2.66 5.90 -8.43
CA ALA A 185 -3.67 4.88 -8.17
C ALA A 185 -3.06 3.60 -7.58
N GLU A 186 -1.90 3.15 -8.07
CA GLU A 186 -1.15 2.03 -7.49
C GLU A 186 -0.60 2.36 -6.09
N ASN A 187 0.02 3.54 -5.93
CA ASN A 187 0.66 3.97 -4.69
C ASN A 187 -0.33 4.19 -3.54
N ILE A 188 -1.58 4.55 -3.82
CA ILE A 188 -2.65 4.64 -2.82
C ILE A 188 -2.84 3.29 -2.10
N HIS A 189 -2.62 2.16 -2.80
CA HIS A 189 -2.68 0.83 -2.18
C HIS A 189 -1.51 0.54 -1.23
N ALA A 190 -0.48 1.39 -1.14
CA ALA A 190 0.52 1.27 -0.08
C ALA A 190 -0.08 1.57 1.31
N ALA A 191 -1.21 2.29 1.37
CA ALA A 191 -2.00 2.44 2.59
C ALA A 191 -2.74 1.15 3.00
N ALA A 192 -2.76 0.12 2.14
CA ALA A 192 -3.21 -1.26 2.36
C ALA A 192 -4.11 -1.51 3.60
N PRO A 193 -5.38 -1.11 3.57
CA PRO A 193 -6.30 -1.29 4.70
C PRO A 193 -6.39 -2.73 5.23
N ALA A 194 -6.19 -3.73 4.37
CA ALA A 194 -6.15 -5.15 4.73
C ALA A 194 -5.05 -5.49 5.75
N LEU A 195 -3.97 -4.71 5.81
CA LEU A 195 -2.96 -4.85 6.86
C LEU A 195 -3.52 -4.60 8.27
N ALA A 196 -4.65 -3.92 8.39
CA ALA A 196 -5.37 -3.78 9.65
C ALA A 196 -6.27 -4.98 9.97
N ALA A 197 -6.67 -5.77 8.96
CA ALA A 197 -7.64 -6.85 9.08
C ALA A 197 -7.01 -8.23 9.24
N VAL A 198 -5.79 -8.44 8.73
CA VAL A 198 -5.07 -9.72 8.78
C VAL A 198 -4.46 -10.07 10.15
N PRO A 199 -3.81 -9.14 10.89
CA PRO A 199 -3.14 -9.50 12.14
C PRO A 199 -4.02 -10.23 13.18
N PRO A 200 -5.31 -9.88 13.37
CA PRO A 200 -6.19 -10.60 14.30
C PRO A 200 -6.37 -12.10 14.01
N ILE A 201 -6.07 -12.58 12.80
CA ILE A 201 -6.07 -14.02 12.49
C ILE A 201 -5.03 -14.76 13.36
N LEU A 202 -3.92 -14.12 13.72
CA LEU A 202 -2.94 -14.70 14.63
C LEU A 202 -3.51 -14.91 16.03
N ASP A 203 -4.49 -14.10 16.45
CA ASP A 203 -5.16 -14.28 17.74
C ASP A 203 -6.03 -15.55 17.74
N VAL A 204 -6.58 -15.93 16.58
CA VAL A 204 -7.32 -17.19 16.41
C VAL A 204 -6.37 -18.39 16.48
N ALA A 205 -5.19 -18.29 15.86
CA ALA A 205 -4.23 -19.39 15.79
C ALA A 205 -3.42 -19.59 17.09
N LEU A 206 -3.14 -18.52 17.83
CA LEU A 206 -2.20 -18.52 18.95
C LEU A 206 -2.86 -18.20 20.31
N GLY A 207 -4.12 -17.78 20.32
CA GLY A 207 -4.75 -17.17 21.48
C GLY A 207 -5.88 -17.99 22.10
N ASN A 208 -5.78 -18.25 23.40
CA ASN A 208 -6.90 -18.75 24.23
C ASN A 208 -7.82 -17.62 24.72
N ARG A 209 -7.56 -16.37 24.31
CA ARG A 209 -8.21 -15.15 24.83
C ARG A 209 -9.49 -14.79 24.08
N LEU A 210 -9.64 -15.31 22.86
CA LEU A 210 -10.82 -15.10 22.04
C LEU A 210 -11.82 -16.25 22.30
N PRO A 211 -13.11 -15.98 22.54
CA PRO A 211 -14.11 -17.03 22.56
C PRO A 211 -14.12 -17.78 21.22
N ALA A 212 -14.11 -19.12 21.24
CA ALA A 212 -14.01 -19.93 20.02
C ALA A 212 -15.10 -19.61 18.97
N ALA A 213 -16.30 -19.21 19.43
CA ALA A 213 -17.40 -18.80 18.56
C ALA A 213 -17.11 -17.53 17.74
N TYR A 214 -16.13 -16.71 18.13
CA TYR A 214 -15.73 -15.48 17.43
C TYR A 214 -14.69 -15.69 16.32
N ALA A 215 -13.98 -16.82 16.34
CA ALA A 215 -12.98 -17.17 15.32
C ALA A 215 -13.50 -17.09 13.88
N PRO A 216 -14.66 -17.71 13.50
CA PRO A 216 -15.15 -17.65 12.13
C PRO A 216 -15.49 -16.23 11.68
N TRP A 217 -15.96 -15.37 12.60
CA TRP A 217 -16.28 -13.97 12.30
C TRP A 217 -15.03 -13.15 11.99
N LEU A 218 -13.94 -13.35 12.73
CA LEU A 218 -12.65 -12.69 12.42
C LEU A 218 -12.07 -13.13 11.09
N VAL A 219 -12.15 -14.44 10.78
CA VAL A 219 -11.68 -14.97 9.49
C VAL A 219 -12.50 -14.40 8.34
N ALA A 220 -13.83 -14.39 8.46
CA ALA A 220 -14.72 -13.81 7.45
C ALA A 220 -14.47 -12.32 7.25
N TYR A 221 -14.27 -11.57 8.33
CA TYR A 221 -13.90 -10.15 8.29
C TYR A 221 -12.59 -9.92 7.54
N ALA A 222 -11.54 -10.66 7.88
CA ALA A 222 -10.24 -10.51 7.25
C ALA A 222 -10.30 -10.89 5.76
N ALA A 223 -10.96 -11.99 5.42
CA ALA A 223 -11.18 -12.42 4.04
C ALA A 223 -11.92 -11.34 3.24
N LEU A 224 -12.99 -10.77 3.79
CA LEU A 224 -13.78 -9.74 3.12
C LEU A 224 -12.96 -8.47 2.87
N ALA A 225 -12.18 -8.02 3.85
CA ALA A 225 -11.29 -6.87 3.69
C ALA A 225 -10.21 -7.10 2.62
N VAL A 226 -9.54 -8.27 2.65
CA VAL A 226 -8.50 -8.65 1.68
C VAL A 226 -9.06 -8.77 0.27
N VAL A 227 -10.20 -9.46 0.09
CA VAL A 227 -10.83 -9.64 -1.22
C VAL A 227 -11.28 -8.29 -1.79
N THR A 228 -11.90 -7.43 -0.97
CA THR A 228 -12.34 -6.10 -1.42
C THR A 228 -11.15 -5.23 -1.83
N GLU A 229 -10.05 -5.28 -1.08
CA GLU A 229 -8.82 -4.57 -1.45
C GLU A 229 -8.20 -5.12 -2.73
N LEU A 230 -8.17 -6.44 -2.89
CA LEU A 230 -7.66 -7.08 -4.11
C LEU A 230 -8.49 -6.67 -5.33
N VAL A 231 -9.83 -6.62 -5.21
CA VAL A 231 -10.72 -6.10 -6.25
C VAL A 231 -10.41 -4.64 -6.55
N ALA A 232 -10.19 -3.81 -5.52
CA ALA A 232 -9.80 -2.41 -5.69
C ALA A 232 -8.48 -2.28 -6.48
N TYR A 233 -7.48 -3.10 -6.13
CA TYR A 233 -6.17 -3.15 -6.76
C TYR A 233 -6.24 -3.62 -8.21
N VAL A 234 -6.99 -4.68 -8.50
CA VAL A 234 -7.15 -5.17 -9.88
C VAL A 234 -7.91 -4.15 -10.73
N ARG A 235 -8.94 -3.49 -10.19
CA ARG A 235 -9.70 -2.46 -10.91
C ARG A 235 -8.95 -1.14 -11.12
N SER A 236 -7.91 -0.87 -10.34
CA SER A 236 -7.02 0.30 -10.56
C SER A 236 -5.99 0.04 -11.66
N ARG A 237 -5.82 -1.22 -12.10
CA ARG A 237 -4.99 -1.60 -13.25
C ARG A 237 -5.67 -1.35 -14.60
N ARG A 238 -6.09 -0.12 -14.86
CA ARG A 238 -6.67 0.30 -16.15
C ARG A 238 -5.61 0.50 -17.24
N PRO A 239 -5.91 0.24 -18.52
CA PRO A 239 -5.03 0.61 -19.63
C PRO A 239 -4.74 2.11 -19.65
N LEU A 240 -3.56 2.48 -20.16
CA LEU A 240 -3.21 3.86 -20.41
C LEU A 240 -3.94 4.37 -21.67
N PRO A 241 -4.37 5.65 -21.70
CA PRO A 241 -4.96 6.24 -22.89
C PRO A 241 -3.94 6.27 -24.05
N PRO A 242 -4.38 6.33 -25.32
CA PRO A 242 -3.47 6.50 -26.45
C PRO A 242 -2.59 7.75 -26.28
N GLY A 243 -1.30 7.65 -26.58
CA GLY A 243 -0.35 8.76 -26.44
C GLY A 243 1.09 8.40 -26.81
N HIS A 244 1.96 9.39 -26.89
CA HIS A 244 3.39 9.16 -27.15
C HIS A 244 4.13 8.88 -25.84
N TYR A 245 4.30 7.60 -25.51
CA TYR A 245 4.99 7.15 -24.29
C TYR A 245 6.49 6.89 -24.50
N GLY A 246 6.99 7.03 -25.72
CA GLY A 246 8.35 6.68 -26.10
C GLY A 246 8.48 6.30 -27.57
N ASP A 247 9.67 5.84 -27.94
CA ASP A 247 9.94 5.37 -29.29
C ASP A 247 9.11 4.11 -29.60
N PRO A 248 8.42 4.05 -30.74
CA PRO A 248 7.62 2.90 -31.10
C PRO A 248 8.51 1.65 -31.26
N LEU A 249 7.95 0.48 -30.97
CA LEU A 249 8.62 -0.77 -31.31
C LEU A 249 8.83 -0.86 -32.83
N PRO A 250 9.94 -1.47 -33.29
CA PRO A 250 10.09 -1.84 -34.69
C PRO A 250 8.86 -2.62 -35.18
N ALA A 251 8.37 -2.30 -36.37
CA ALA A 251 7.33 -3.09 -37.01
C ALA A 251 7.78 -4.56 -37.06
N GLN A 252 6.92 -5.49 -36.62
CA GLN A 252 7.17 -6.96 -36.48
C GLN A 252 7.78 -7.45 -35.15
N THR A 253 7.84 -6.63 -34.09
CA THR A 253 8.23 -7.16 -32.77
C THR A 253 7.03 -7.88 -32.13
N ASP A 254 7.04 -9.21 -32.10
CA ASP A 254 6.10 -9.99 -31.27
C ASP A 254 6.35 -9.65 -29.80
N VAL A 255 5.39 -8.96 -29.19
CA VAL A 255 5.43 -8.68 -27.75
C VAL A 255 5.03 -9.95 -27.04
N ASP A 256 5.96 -10.58 -26.34
CA ASP A 256 5.63 -11.71 -25.46
C ASP A 256 4.81 -11.18 -24.28
N TRP A 257 3.52 -11.53 -24.27
CA TRP A 257 2.56 -11.17 -23.24
C TRP A 257 2.60 -12.11 -22.04
N ALA A 258 3.43 -13.16 -22.08
CA ALA A 258 3.52 -14.11 -20.99
C ALA A 258 4.11 -13.42 -19.74
N PRO A 259 3.53 -13.66 -18.55
CA PRO A 259 4.22 -13.32 -17.31
C PRO A 259 5.56 -14.06 -17.28
N PRO A 260 6.66 -13.42 -16.82
CA PRO A 260 7.94 -14.11 -16.72
C PRO A 260 7.79 -15.32 -15.80
N GLU A 261 8.45 -16.43 -16.16
CA GLU A 261 8.52 -17.58 -15.28
C GLU A 261 9.03 -17.14 -13.89
N PRO A 262 8.37 -17.58 -12.81
CA PRO A 262 8.84 -17.27 -11.47
C PRO A 262 10.24 -17.87 -11.29
N ARG A 263 11.25 -17.01 -11.09
CA ARG A 263 12.61 -17.40 -10.71
C ARG A 263 12.73 -17.53 -9.19
#